data_AF-A0A962AQV4-F1
#
_entry.id   AF-A0A962AQV4-F1
#
_cell.length_a   1.000
_cell.length_b   1.000
_cell.length_c   1.000
_cell.angle_alpha   90.00
_cell.angle_beta   90.00
_cell.angle_gamma   90.00
#
_symmetry.space_group_name_H-M   'P 1'
#
loop_
_entity.id
_entity.type
_entity.pdbx_description
1 polymer ?
#
loop_
_entity_poly.entity_id
_entity_poly.type
_entity_poly.pdbx_seq_one_letter_code
_entity_poly.pdbx_strand_id
1 'polypeptide(L)'
;MQERLKLKSTEPQFPWEGDKLFAACNFAFGDLFRNLPAQTVFDGQIHVPTLLAAAGAIAGFAAQRALFARADAWPAGMHIATTKANRIFYFGGPLNDMLVPIAPEDAPLRLWPVAAGAAVAAGVKPPGIEPMFAHVTGVIGHDADFYPSPSDARPRLSGLDLLRQVWPLARDCFDGKLSGKVMRDEGVVPQRWRPVV
;
A
#
# COMPACT_ATOMS: atom_id res chain seq x y z
N MET A 1 -42.19 -2.30 -21.59
CA MET A 1 -41.51 -2.54 -20.31
C MET A 1 -40.05 -2.85 -20.65
N GLN A 2 -39.21 -1.81 -20.72
CA GLN A 2 -37.79 -1.97 -21.08
C GLN A 2 -37.04 -2.40 -19.82
N GLU A 3 -36.48 -3.61 -19.89
CA GLU A 3 -35.50 -4.13 -18.95
C GLU A 3 -34.27 -3.21 -19.00
N ARG A 4 -34.09 -2.37 -17.98
CA ARG A 4 -32.88 -1.55 -17.85
C ARG A 4 -31.71 -2.52 -17.74
N LEU A 5 -30.89 -2.60 -18.78
CA LEU A 5 -29.55 -3.16 -18.70
C LEU A 5 -28.89 -2.53 -17.46
N LYS A 6 -28.67 -3.34 -16.42
CA LYS A 6 -27.76 -2.98 -15.34
C LYS A 6 -26.38 -2.89 -15.98
N LEU A 7 -25.98 -1.69 -16.39
CA LEU A 7 -24.57 -1.35 -16.54
C LEU A 7 -23.92 -1.82 -15.25
N LYS A 8 -23.04 -2.83 -15.33
CA LYS A 8 -22.15 -3.17 -14.21
C LYS A 8 -21.52 -1.85 -13.80
N SER A 9 -21.70 -1.47 -12.54
CA SER A 9 -21.09 -0.26 -11.98
C SER A 9 -19.61 -0.28 -12.34
N THR A 10 -19.17 0.71 -13.10
CA THR A 10 -17.78 0.93 -13.48
C THR A 10 -16.92 1.35 -12.29
N GLU A 11 -17.53 1.46 -11.10
CA GLU A 11 -16.82 1.74 -9.87
C GLU A 11 -16.03 0.51 -9.41
N PRO A 12 -14.75 0.69 -9.06
CA PRO A 12 -13.95 -0.40 -8.54
C PRO A 12 -14.54 -0.87 -7.21
N GLN A 13 -14.95 -2.14 -7.18
CA GLN A 13 -15.47 -2.78 -5.99
C GLN A 13 -14.34 -2.96 -4.98
N PHE A 14 -14.50 -2.38 -3.79
CA PHE A 14 -13.45 -2.45 -2.76
C PHE A 14 -13.36 -3.87 -2.20
N PRO A 15 -12.17 -4.34 -1.76
CA PRO A 15 -12.00 -5.70 -1.22
C PRO A 15 -12.82 -6.02 0.04
N TRP A 16 -13.37 -5.00 0.71
CA TRP A 16 -14.22 -5.13 1.91
C TRP A 16 -15.70 -4.86 1.61
N GLU A 17 -16.09 -4.78 0.35
CA GLU A 17 -17.49 -4.61 -0.03
C GLU A 17 -18.33 -5.83 0.37
N GLY A 18 -19.48 -5.60 1.00
CA GLY A 18 -20.32 -6.65 1.57
C GLY A 18 -19.81 -7.25 2.89
N ASP A 19 -18.66 -6.81 3.42
CA ASP A 19 -18.23 -7.22 4.76
C ASP A 19 -19.04 -6.52 5.86
N LYS A 20 -19.29 -7.22 6.98
CA LYS A 20 -19.98 -6.64 8.14
C LYS A 20 -19.25 -5.41 8.74
N LEU A 21 -17.94 -5.29 8.49
CA LEU A 21 -17.08 -4.18 8.90
C LEU A 21 -16.85 -3.15 7.78
N PHE A 22 -17.69 -3.15 6.73
CA PHE A 22 -17.60 -2.21 5.60
C PHE A 22 -17.45 -0.75 6.04
N ALA A 23 -18.24 -0.31 7.02
CA ALA A 23 -18.19 1.06 7.53
C ALA A 23 -16.82 1.38 8.17
N ALA A 24 -16.29 0.48 9.00
CA ALA A 24 -14.99 0.63 9.65
C ALA A 24 -13.85 0.77 8.62
N CYS A 25 -13.83 -0.12 7.62
CA CYS A 25 -12.84 -0.07 6.55
C CYS A 25 -12.90 1.24 5.76
N ASN A 26 -14.10 1.74 5.44
CA ASN A 26 -14.26 3.01 4.73
C ASN A 26 -13.84 4.22 5.55
N PHE A 27 -14.10 4.22 6.87
CA PHE A 27 -13.63 5.30 7.74
C PHE A 27 -12.11 5.31 7.85
N ALA A 28 -11.48 4.15 8.07
CA ALA A 28 -10.03 4.02 8.12
C ALA A 28 -9.38 4.44 6.79
N PHE A 29 -9.94 4.00 5.66
CA PHE A 29 -9.49 4.41 4.33
C PHE A 29 -9.63 5.92 4.12
N GLY A 30 -10.79 6.49 4.46
CA GLY A 30 -11.05 7.92 4.32
C GLY A 30 -10.13 8.78 5.19
N ASP A 31 -9.83 8.34 6.41
CA ASP A 31 -8.91 9.03 7.31
C ASP A 31 -7.47 8.96 6.81
N LEU A 32 -7.02 7.77 6.37
CA LEU A 32 -5.71 7.62 5.76
C LEU A 32 -5.58 8.48 4.50
N PHE A 33 -6.59 8.46 3.62
CA PHE A 33 -6.60 9.21 2.37
C PHE A 33 -6.49 10.73 2.59
N ARG A 34 -7.16 11.26 3.62
CA ARG A 34 -7.16 12.70 3.94
C ARG A 34 -5.88 13.16 4.63
N ASN A 35 -5.29 12.31 5.47
CA ASN A 35 -4.19 12.72 6.36
C ASN A 35 -2.81 12.30 5.88
N LEU A 36 -2.69 11.26 5.05
CA LEU A 36 -1.39 10.82 4.53
C LEU A 36 -0.66 11.90 3.71
N PRO A 37 -1.34 12.71 2.86
CA PRO A 37 -0.66 13.78 2.13
C PRO A 37 0.04 14.80 3.03
N ALA A 38 -0.56 15.14 4.18
CA ALA A 38 0.01 16.07 5.16
C ALA A 38 1.32 15.54 5.75
N GLN A 39 1.49 14.22 5.85
CA GLN A 39 2.73 13.58 6.26
C GLN A 39 3.84 13.66 5.20
N THR A 40 3.56 14.24 4.03
CA THR A 40 4.52 14.31 2.92
C THR A 40 4.69 15.73 2.39
N VAL A 41 4.34 16.72 3.21
CA VAL A 41 4.55 18.13 2.91
C VAL A 41 5.99 18.51 3.24
N PHE A 42 6.70 19.01 2.24
CA PHE A 42 8.03 19.59 2.37
C PHE A 42 8.01 20.96 1.69
N ASP A 43 8.63 21.96 2.31
CA ASP A 43 8.68 23.33 1.77
C ASP A 43 7.26 23.90 1.45
N GLY A 44 6.25 23.48 2.21
CA GLY A 44 4.85 23.90 2.03
C GLY A 44 4.08 23.20 0.90
N GLN A 45 4.69 22.23 0.20
CA GLN A 45 4.06 21.49 -0.90
C GLN A 45 4.09 19.98 -0.70
N ILE A 46 3.08 19.27 -1.22
CA ILE A 46 3.06 17.80 -1.19
C ILE A 46 4.16 17.28 -2.13
N HIS A 47 5.09 16.49 -1.58
CA HIS A 47 6.13 15.86 -2.35
C HIS A 47 5.65 14.51 -2.90
N VAL A 48 5.17 14.51 -4.14
CA VAL A 48 4.53 13.36 -4.81
C VAL A 48 5.35 12.07 -4.74
N PRO A 49 6.68 12.04 -5.00
CA PRO A 49 7.46 10.82 -4.85
C PRO A 49 7.44 10.25 -3.43
N THR A 50 7.42 11.11 -2.41
CA THR A 50 7.33 10.68 -1.01
C THR A 50 5.95 10.14 -0.69
N LEU A 51 4.88 10.77 -1.19
CA LEU A 51 3.51 10.29 -1.03
C LEU A 51 3.29 8.92 -1.66
N LEU A 52 3.77 8.72 -2.89
CA LEU A 52 3.67 7.43 -3.57
C LEU A 52 4.48 6.35 -2.85
N ALA A 53 5.70 6.67 -2.41
CA ALA A 53 6.50 5.74 -1.61
C ALA A 53 5.82 5.36 -0.28
N ALA A 54 5.17 6.32 0.39
CA ALA A 54 4.45 6.09 1.63
C ALA A 54 3.23 5.18 1.43
N ALA A 55 2.41 5.50 0.42
CA ALA A 55 1.26 4.70 0.05
C ALA A 55 1.68 3.26 -0.32
N GLY A 56 2.78 3.10 -1.06
CA GLY A 56 3.32 1.80 -1.43
C GLY A 56 3.81 0.98 -0.24
N ALA A 57 4.47 1.63 0.72
CA ALA A 57 4.95 0.97 1.94
C ALA A 57 3.78 0.46 2.81
N ILE A 58 2.74 1.28 3.00
CA ILE A 58 1.52 0.89 3.73
C ILE A 58 0.79 -0.23 2.99
N ALA A 59 0.63 -0.14 1.68
CA ALA A 59 -0.01 -1.16 0.86
C ALA A 59 0.74 -2.50 0.92
N GLY A 60 2.08 -2.47 0.82
CA GLY A 60 2.93 -3.66 0.93
C GLY A 60 2.75 -4.37 2.26
N PHE A 61 2.74 -3.62 3.36
CA PHE A 61 2.48 -4.18 4.68
C PHE A 61 1.06 -4.76 4.80
N ALA A 62 0.04 -4.03 4.37
CA ALA A 62 -1.35 -4.51 4.41
C ALA A 62 -1.54 -5.79 3.59
N ALA A 63 -0.87 -5.90 2.44
CA ALA A 63 -0.88 -7.12 1.61
C ALA A 63 -0.23 -8.31 2.33
N GLN A 64 0.93 -8.12 2.96
CA GLN A 64 1.58 -9.18 3.76
C GLN A 64 0.67 -9.69 4.87
N ARG A 65 0.00 -8.79 5.60
CA ARG A 65 -0.95 -9.16 6.66
C ARG A 65 -2.17 -9.88 6.13
N ALA A 66 -2.71 -9.44 4.99
CA ALA A 66 -3.85 -10.07 4.35
C ALA A 66 -3.54 -11.49 3.89
N LEU A 67 -2.35 -11.71 3.33
CA LEU A 67 -1.88 -13.05 2.94
C LEU A 67 -1.74 -13.96 4.15
N PHE A 68 -1.05 -13.49 5.19
CA PHE A 68 -0.82 -14.28 6.39
C PHE A 68 -2.14 -14.67 7.07
N ALA A 69 -3.06 -13.72 7.23
CA ALA A 69 -4.34 -13.94 7.92
C ALA A 69 -5.30 -14.89 7.19
N ARG A 70 -5.10 -15.16 5.89
CA ARG A 70 -5.94 -16.09 5.13
C ARG A 70 -5.67 -17.55 5.48
N ALA A 71 -4.43 -17.89 5.80
CA ALA A 71 -4.00 -19.27 6.01
C ALA A 71 -3.33 -19.49 7.38
N ASP A 72 -3.22 -18.45 8.21
CA ASP A 72 -2.41 -18.40 9.44
C ASP A 72 -0.96 -18.88 9.22
N ALA A 73 -0.50 -18.76 7.98
CA ALA A 73 0.78 -19.24 7.48
C ALA A 73 1.11 -18.52 6.16
N TRP A 74 2.38 -18.52 5.78
CA TRP A 74 2.80 -17.99 4.48
C TRP A 74 2.42 -18.97 3.36
N PRO A 75 1.72 -18.51 2.31
CA PRO A 75 1.38 -19.37 1.17
C PRO A 75 2.63 -19.82 0.41
N ALA A 76 2.50 -20.93 -0.33
CA ALA A 76 3.54 -21.42 -1.22
C ALA A 76 3.97 -20.34 -2.22
N GLY A 77 5.28 -20.22 -2.48
CA GLY A 77 5.85 -19.18 -3.35
C GLY A 77 6.15 -17.86 -2.63
N MET A 78 5.90 -17.77 -1.31
CA MET A 78 6.51 -16.75 -0.47
C MET A 78 7.94 -17.14 -0.09
N HIS A 79 8.80 -16.14 -0.04
CA HIS A 79 10.19 -16.23 0.35
C HIS A 79 10.47 -15.24 1.47
N ILE A 80 11.27 -15.69 2.44
CA ILE A 80 11.68 -14.91 3.59
C ILE A 80 13.20 -14.81 3.55
N ALA A 81 13.74 -13.60 3.50
CA ALA A 81 15.17 -13.35 3.59
C ALA A 81 15.48 -12.59 4.88
N THR A 82 16.52 -13.04 5.58
CA THR A 82 17.09 -12.34 6.71
C THR A 82 18.40 -11.69 6.27
N THR A 83 18.53 -10.38 6.44
CA THR A 83 19.77 -9.66 6.12
C THR A 83 20.82 -9.88 7.21
N LYS A 84 22.06 -9.47 6.93
CA LYS A 84 23.16 -9.49 7.93
C LYS A 84 22.85 -8.64 9.17
N ALA A 85 22.08 -7.57 9.01
CA ALA A 85 21.56 -6.73 10.09
C ALA A 85 20.32 -7.33 10.80
N ASN A 86 20.04 -8.62 10.62
CA ASN A 86 18.90 -9.34 11.22
C ASN A 86 17.53 -8.75 10.87
N ARG A 87 17.41 -8.08 9.71
CA ARG A 87 16.12 -7.57 9.20
C ARG A 87 15.46 -8.65 8.35
N ILE A 88 14.15 -8.82 8.50
CA ILE A 88 13.37 -9.82 7.77
C ILE A 88 12.62 -9.15 6.62
N PHE A 89 12.74 -9.73 5.43
CA PHE A 89 12.06 -9.28 4.22
C PHE A 89 11.23 -10.41 3.63
N TYR A 90 10.06 -10.04 3.13
CA TYR A 90 9.09 -10.96 2.53
C TYR A 90 8.91 -10.60 1.06
N PHE A 91 9.04 -11.59 0.18
CA PHE A 91 8.91 -11.44 -1.28
C PHE A 91 8.29 -12.70 -1.87
N GLY A 92 7.76 -12.63 -3.09
CA GLY A 92 7.19 -13.79 -3.77
C GLY A 92 6.00 -13.45 -4.65
N GLY A 93 5.63 -14.40 -5.50
CA GLY A 93 4.46 -14.29 -6.38
C GLY A 93 3.19 -13.85 -5.64
N PRO A 94 2.79 -14.53 -4.55
CA PRO A 94 1.57 -14.17 -3.83
C PRO A 94 1.51 -12.72 -3.33
N LEU A 95 2.66 -12.15 -2.92
CA LEU A 95 2.73 -10.75 -2.51
C LEU A 95 2.67 -9.80 -3.71
N ASN A 96 3.35 -10.14 -4.80
CA ASN A 96 3.32 -9.36 -6.03
C ASN A 96 1.90 -9.31 -6.62
N ASP A 97 1.18 -10.42 -6.58
CA ASP A 97 -0.21 -10.55 -7.05
C ASP A 97 -1.19 -9.63 -6.29
N MET A 98 -0.86 -9.28 -5.04
CA MET A 98 -1.62 -8.32 -4.25
C MET A 98 -1.30 -6.84 -4.56
N LEU A 99 -0.16 -6.56 -5.19
CA LEU A 99 0.36 -5.19 -5.37
C LEU A 99 0.40 -4.75 -6.82
N VAL A 100 0.49 -5.70 -7.75
CA VAL A 100 0.52 -5.50 -9.20
C VAL A 100 -0.79 -6.00 -9.79
N PRO A 101 -1.42 -5.28 -10.74
CA PRO A 101 -2.61 -5.79 -11.40
C PRO A 101 -2.25 -7.01 -12.25
N ILE A 102 -3.00 -8.11 -12.07
CA ILE A 102 -2.91 -9.29 -12.93
C ILE A 102 -3.88 -9.12 -14.10
N ALA A 103 -5.07 -8.58 -13.81
CA ALA A 103 -6.10 -8.31 -14.80
C ALA A 103 -6.43 -6.81 -14.88
N PRO A 104 -6.98 -6.31 -16.01
CA PRO A 104 -7.33 -4.90 -16.17
C PRO A 104 -8.28 -4.36 -15.09
N GLU A 105 -9.18 -5.19 -14.59
CA GLU A 105 -10.12 -4.87 -13.51
C GLU A 105 -9.43 -4.59 -12.16
N ASP A 106 -8.22 -5.11 -11.94
CA ASP A 106 -7.46 -4.86 -10.72
C ASP A 106 -6.77 -3.50 -10.74
N ALA A 107 -6.55 -2.93 -11.93
CA ALA A 107 -5.72 -1.74 -12.11
C ALA A 107 -6.15 -0.53 -11.24
N PRO A 108 -7.45 -0.23 -11.05
CA PRO A 108 -7.88 0.87 -10.19
C PRO A 108 -7.61 0.63 -8.69
N LEU A 109 -7.42 -0.63 -8.29
CA LEU A 109 -7.19 -1.04 -6.89
C LEU A 109 -5.69 -1.15 -6.55
N ARG A 110 -4.81 -0.93 -7.52
CA ARG A 110 -3.36 -1.04 -7.36
C ARG A 110 -2.69 0.31 -7.52
N LEU A 111 -1.68 0.56 -6.69
CA LEU A 111 -0.98 1.84 -6.68
C LEU A 111 -0.18 2.07 -7.97
N TRP A 112 0.44 1.01 -8.50
CA TRP A 112 1.37 1.15 -9.61
C TRP A 112 0.73 1.72 -10.89
N PRO A 113 -0.42 1.22 -11.39
CA PRO A 113 -1.10 1.82 -12.55
C PRO A 113 -1.43 3.29 -12.38
N VAL A 114 -1.78 3.73 -11.16
CA VAL A 114 -2.05 5.14 -10.86
C VAL A 114 -0.77 5.98 -10.99
N ALA A 115 0.33 5.51 -10.38
CA ALA A 115 1.63 6.17 -10.47
C ALA A 115 2.17 6.21 -11.90
N ALA A 116 2.08 5.08 -12.63
CA ALA A 116 2.52 4.97 -14.01
C ALA A 116 1.69 5.86 -14.95
N GLY A 117 0.36 5.90 -14.77
CA GLY A 117 -0.53 6.78 -15.53
C GLY A 117 -0.21 8.26 -15.32
N ALA A 118 0.06 8.66 -14.07
CA ALA A 118 0.47 10.03 -13.75
C ALA A 118 1.82 10.39 -14.38
N ALA A 119 2.80 9.46 -14.37
CA ALA A 119 4.08 9.67 -15.05
C ALA A 119 3.90 9.85 -16.56
N VAL A 120 3.10 9.00 -17.20
CA VAL A 120 2.78 9.10 -18.63
C VAL A 120 2.09 10.43 -18.96
N ALA A 121 1.11 10.85 -18.14
CA ALA A 121 0.42 12.13 -18.30
C ALA A 121 1.38 13.34 -18.17
N ALA A 122 2.44 13.20 -17.37
CA ALA A 122 3.51 14.18 -17.22
C ALA A 122 4.60 14.07 -18.32
N GLY A 123 4.43 13.20 -19.32
CA GLY A 123 5.40 12.99 -20.40
C GLY A 123 6.64 12.19 -19.99
N VAL A 124 6.62 11.54 -18.82
CA VAL A 124 7.73 10.74 -18.28
C VAL A 124 7.44 9.26 -18.51
N LYS A 125 8.45 8.52 -18.98
CA LYS A 125 8.35 7.06 -19.09
C LYS A 125 8.49 6.45 -17.68
N PRO A 126 7.45 5.76 -17.14
CA PRO A 126 7.59 5.09 -15.85
C PRO A 126 8.62 3.94 -15.96
N PRO A 127 9.38 3.65 -14.89
CA PRO A 127 10.26 2.48 -14.87
C PRO A 127 9.44 1.18 -14.99
N GLY A 128 10.02 0.13 -15.57
CA GLY A 128 9.37 -1.18 -15.58
C GLY A 128 9.27 -1.76 -14.17
N ILE A 129 8.24 -2.57 -13.91
CA ILE A 129 8.01 -3.19 -12.58
C ILE A 129 9.15 -4.14 -12.22
N GLU A 130 9.58 -4.97 -13.15
CA GLU A 130 10.64 -5.96 -12.96
C GLU A 130 11.99 -5.27 -12.62
N PRO A 131 12.43 -4.22 -13.35
CA PRO A 131 13.55 -3.39 -12.94
C PRO A 131 13.40 -2.79 -11.53
N MET A 132 12.21 -2.34 -11.13
CA MET A 132 12.01 -1.82 -9.77
C MET A 132 12.18 -2.94 -8.73
N PHE A 133 11.58 -4.11 -8.92
CA PHE A 133 11.73 -5.24 -8.00
C PHE A 133 13.17 -5.73 -7.90
N ALA A 134 13.88 -5.80 -9.03
CA ALA A 134 15.30 -6.13 -9.06
C ALA A 134 16.14 -5.10 -8.29
N HIS A 135 15.86 -3.80 -8.48
CA HIS A 135 16.52 -2.73 -7.74
C HIS A 135 16.30 -2.87 -6.23
N VAL A 136 15.05 -3.04 -5.81
CA VAL A 136 14.68 -3.18 -4.39
C VAL A 136 15.37 -4.39 -3.76
N THR A 137 15.32 -5.55 -4.43
CA THR A 137 15.98 -6.77 -3.96
C THR A 137 17.49 -6.61 -3.86
N GLY A 138 18.12 -5.93 -4.82
CA GLY A 138 19.56 -5.68 -4.83
C GLY A 138 20.01 -4.74 -3.71
N VAL A 139 19.19 -3.74 -3.34
CA VAL A 139 19.54 -2.76 -2.31
C VAL A 139 19.28 -3.28 -0.90
N ILE A 140 18.20 -4.05 -0.69
CA ILE A 140 17.80 -4.59 0.63
C ILE A 140 18.89 -5.45 1.30
N GLY A 141 19.75 -6.11 0.52
CA GLY A 141 20.86 -6.90 1.03
C GLY A 141 22.02 -6.10 1.63
N HIS A 142 21.99 -4.78 1.52
CA HIS A 142 23.03 -3.87 1.98
C HIS A 142 22.58 -3.10 3.23
N ASP A 143 23.51 -2.72 4.10
CA ASP A 143 23.23 -1.89 5.29
C ASP A 143 23.00 -0.40 4.97
N ALA A 144 22.66 -0.09 3.71
CA ALA A 144 22.44 1.27 3.21
C ALA A 144 20.97 1.70 3.34
N ASP A 145 20.75 3.02 3.25
CA ASP A 145 19.42 3.58 3.10
C ASP A 145 18.76 3.09 1.82
N PHE A 146 17.52 2.64 1.95
CA PHE A 146 16.75 2.07 0.86
C PHE A 146 15.82 3.12 0.23
N TYR A 147 15.80 3.19 -1.10
CA TYR A 147 14.86 4.01 -1.86
C TYR A 147 14.10 3.10 -2.86
N PRO A 148 12.77 3.26 -2.99
CA PRO A 148 11.93 2.28 -3.70
C PRO A 148 12.00 2.35 -5.23
N SER A 149 12.76 3.31 -5.79
CA SER A 149 12.88 3.49 -7.23
C SER A 149 14.29 3.87 -7.63
N PRO A 150 14.80 3.34 -8.76
CA PRO A 150 16.06 3.78 -9.35
C PRO A 150 15.96 5.16 -10.04
N SER A 151 14.77 5.77 -10.13
CA SER A 151 14.59 7.06 -10.80
C SER A 151 15.21 8.24 -10.02
N ASP A 152 15.47 9.33 -10.72
CA ASP A 152 15.93 10.59 -10.11
C ASP A 152 14.86 11.27 -9.26
N ALA A 153 13.57 10.96 -9.49
CA ALA A 153 12.45 11.42 -8.67
C ALA A 153 12.35 10.60 -7.37
N ARG A 154 13.37 10.73 -6.51
CA ARG A 154 13.46 9.99 -5.25
C ARG A 154 12.55 10.58 -4.17
N PRO A 155 11.99 9.76 -3.26
CA PRO A 155 11.35 10.29 -2.07
C PRO A 155 12.37 11.06 -1.21
N ARG A 156 11.89 12.06 -0.47
CA ARG A 156 12.73 12.89 0.42
C ARG A 156 13.28 12.13 1.63
N LEU A 157 12.66 11.02 1.98
CA LEU A 157 13.03 10.17 3.11
C LEU A 157 13.44 8.80 2.61
N SER A 158 14.39 8.18 3.33
CA SER A 158 14.71 6.76 3.16
C SER A 158 13.46 5.91 3.46
N GLY A 159 13.40 4.68 2.96
CA GLY A 159 12.25 3.80 3.15
C GLY A 159 11.93 3.53 4.62
N LEU A 160 12.95 3.39 5.48
CA LEU A 160 12.74 3.19 6.92
C LEU A 160 12.28 4.47 7.62
N ASP A 161 12.85 5.62 7.28
CA ASP A 161 12.45 6.89 7.90
C ASP A 161 11.05 7.30 7.45
N LEU A 162 10.72 7.05 6.18
CA LEU A 162 9.38 7.23 5.65
C LEU A 162 8.38 6.36 6.39
N LEU A 163 8.68 5.07 6.58
CA LEU A 163 7.85 4.17 7.38
C LEU A 163 7.67 4.70 8.81
N ARG A 164 8.74 5.08 9.50
CA ARG A 164 8.64 5.65 10.86
C ARG A 164 7.74 6.87 10.92
N GLN A 165 7.75 7.71 9.89
CA GLN A 165 6.94 8.91 9.81
C GLN A 165 5.46 8.61 9.58
N VAL A 166 5.13 7.73 8.63
CA VAL A 166 3.72 7.49 8.23
C VAL A 166 3.04 6.37 9.02
N TRP A 167 3.81 5.53 9.69
CA TRP A 167 3.31 4.36 10.41
C TRP A 167 2.36 4.67 11.57
N PRO A 168 2.60 5.69 12.42
CA PRO A 168 1.67 6.03 13.49
C PRO A 168 0.26 6.30 12.97
N LEU A 169 0.14 7.10 11.90
CA LEU A 169 -1.13 7.40 11.23
C LEU A 169 -1.79 6.12 10.69
N ALA A 170 -1.03 5.29 9.96
CA ALA A 170 -1.57 4.07 9.38
C ALA A 170 -2.10 3.12 10.46
N ARG A 171 -1.32 2.89 11.52
CA ARG A 171 -1.72 2.04 12.65
C ARG A 171 -2.97 2.58 13.33
N ASP A 172 -3.03 3.88 13.60
CA ASP A 172 -4.19 4.49 14.25
C ASP A 172 -5.46 4.35 13.39
N CYS A 173 -5.35 4.50 12.07
CA CYS A 173 -6.46 4.22 11.15
C CYS A 173 -6.94 2.76 11.24
N PHE A 174 -6.00 1.81 11.25
CA PHE A 174 -6.33 0.38 11.34
C PHE A 174 -6.91 -0.03 12.70
N ASP A 175 -6.48 0.65 13.77
CA ASP A 175 -6.95 0.44 15.14
C ASP A 175 -8.26 1.18 15.47
N GLY A 176 -8.86 1.89 14.50
CA GLY A 176 -10.10 2.67 14.72
C GLY A 176 -9.89 3.95 15.54
N LYS A 177 -8.64 4.40 15.70
CA LYS A 177 -8.23 5.64 16.36
C LYS A 177 -8.11 6.76 15.32
N LEU A 178 -9.24 7.13 14.74
CA LEU A 178 -9.27 8.10 13.64
C LEU A 178 -9.00 9.52 14.16
N SER A 179 -8.56 10.40 13.26
CA SER A 179 -8.25 11.82 13.54
C SER A 179 -9.34 12.53 14.35
N GLY A 180 -9.22 12.52 15.68
CA GLY A 180 -10.14 13.17 16.62
C GLY A 180 -11.35 12.33 17.08
N LYS A 181 -11.47 11.05 16.71
CA LYS A 181 -12.54 10.16 17.19
C LYS A 181 -12.03 8.73 17.42
N VAL A 182 -12.29 8.18 18.60
CA VAL A 182 -12.12 6.76 18.87
C VAL A 182 -13.40 6.04 18.49
N MET A 183 -13.34 5.14 17.52
CA MET A 183 -14.45 4.25 17.21
C MET A 183 -14.62 3.22 18.34
N ARG A 184 -15.83 2.69 18.54
CA ARG A 184 -16.03 1.51 19.41
C ARG A 184 -15.24 0.32 18.86
N ASP A 185 -15.02 -0.72 19.65
CA ASP A 185 -14.25 -1.92 19.23
C ASP A 185 -14.79 -2.57 17.93
N GLU A 186 -16.10 -2.44 17.68
CA GLU A 186 -16.77 -2.88 16.44
C GLU A 186 -16.38 -2.07 15.19
N GLY A 187 -15.76 -0.90 15.38
CA GLY A 187 -15.27 0.00 14.33
C GLY A 187 -13.79 -0.18 13.98
N VAL A 188 -13.12 -1.20 14.53
CA VAL A 188 -11.73 -1.51 14.24
C VAL A 188 -11.62 -2.35 12.97
N VAL A 189 -10.61 -2.09 12.14
CA VAL A 189 -10.37 -2.85 10.91
C VAL A 189 -9.94 -4.29 11.27
N PRO A 190 -10.44 -5.34 10.59
CA PRO A 190 -10.10 -6.72 10.95
C PRO A 190 -8.60 -7.05 10.77
N GLN A 191 -8.10 -8.03 11.53
CA GLN A 191 -6.69 -8.47 11.59
C GLN A 191 -6.01 -8.67 10.23
N ARG A 192 -6.76 -9.11 9.22
CA ARG A 192 -6.26 -9.31 7.86
C ARG A 192 -5.82 -8.03 7.16
N TRP A 193 -6.24 -6.87 7.63
CA TRP A 193 -5.86 -5.58 7.04
C TRP A 193 -5.06 -4.70 8.01
N ARG A 194 -4.96 -5.09 9.29
CA ARG A 194 -4.24 -4.33 10.31
C ARG A 194 -2.88 -4.96 10.68
N PRO A 195 -1.96 -4.17 11.23
CA PRO A 195 -0.72 -4.69 11.81
C PRO A 195 -0.99 -5.55 13.04
N VAL A 196 -0.11 -6.52 13.28
CA VAL A 196 0.01 -7.18 14.58
C VAL A 196 1.17 -6.54 15.31
N VAL A 197 0.93 -6.14 16.56
CA VAL A 197 1.94 -5.64 17.51
C VAL A 197 2.49 -6.82 18.30
#